data_AF-A0A3P7JUI5-F1
#
_entry.id   AF-A0A3P7JUI5-F1
#
_cell.length_a   1.000
_cell.length_b   1.000
_cell.length_c   1.000
_cell.angle_alpha   90.00
_cell.angle_beta   90.00
_cell.angle_gamma   90.00
#
_symmetry.space_group_name_H-M   'P 1'
#
loop_
_entity.id
_entity.type
_entity.pdbx_description
1 polymer ?
#
loop_
_entity_poly.entity_id
_entity_poly.type
_entity_poly.pdbx_seq_one_letter_code
_entity_poly.pdbx_strand_id
1 'polypeptide(L)'
;MIVTPERTIVRLNSRMSVTEHNVISALVVRFPVGQCLGRLIRGPLSRAFVARKIILGQDDVDASCLQVMSEELRFGTFYPQRGCLLLDPTAFWGHSYEKFMGDKDVLVTIFSRECSSVACPRDLFLGMPIELSGVKRTYRSNRKRSIDYSFTLFLVQYDKDIRSSLIDRFTSHGFENVPLIAGEENKFAHIFFRPRTSLVDYLPLLSSYAVFTFYLYFSARKFEMVASRWGLALAAAFTVGATLLMTTGVCAHLELSPTLWGAEIFPYIALILGLENILCITR
;
A
#
# COMPACT_ATOMS: atom_id res chain seq x y z
N MET A 1 -15.59 -14.81 -35.25
CA MET A 1 -14.15 -14.99 -34.99
C MET A 1 -14.04 -15.79 -33.72
N ILE A 2 -13.43 -16.97 -33.80
CA ILE A 2 -13.38 -18.00 -32.76
C ILE A 2 -12.56 -17.46 -31.58
N VAL A 3 -13.23 -17.20 -30.45
CA VAL A 3 -12.58 -16.81 -29.19
C VAL A 3 -11.93 -18.07 -28.63
N THR A 4 -10.61 -18.17 -28.76
CA THR A 4 -9.80 -19.18 -28.07
C THR A 4 -10.04 -19.10 -26.56
N PRO A 5 -10.03 -20.24 -25.82
CA PRO A 5 -10.26 -20.24 -24.39
C PRO A 5 -9.10 -19.51 -23.68
N GLU A 6 -9.28 -18.23 -23.37
CA GLU A 6 -8.29 -17.41 -22.66
C GLU A 6 -8.20 -17.89 -21.21
N ARG A 7 -7.03 -18.43 -20.85
CA ARG A 7 -6.74 -18.97 -19.52
C ARG A 7 -6.63 -17.83 -18.51
N THR A 8 -7.43 -17.89 -17.45
CA THR A 8 -7.29 -17.00 -16.30
C THR A 8 -6.45 -17.70 -15.24
N ILE A 9 -5.34 -17.10 -14.84
CA ILE A 9 -4.45 -17.67 -13.83
C ILE A 9 -4.85 -17.16 -12.45
N VAL A 10 -4.98 -18.06 -11.50
CA VAL A 10 -5.33 -17.78 -10.10
C VAL A 10 -4.19 -18.24 -9.21
N ARG A 11 -3.74 -17.34 -8.34
CA ARG A 11 -2.74 -17.60 -7.32
C ARG A 11 -3.26 -17.12 -5.97
N LEU A 12 -3.62 -18.06 -5.11
CA LEU A 12 -4.01 -17.79 -3.74
C LEU A 12 -2.76 -17.63 -2.87
N ASN A 13 -2.65 -16.51 -2.15
CA ASN A 13 -1.60 -16.25 -1.18
C ASN A 13 -2.20 -15.84 0.17
N SER A 14 -1.90 -16.58 1.23
CA SER A 14 -2.26 -16.24 2.60
C SER A 14 -1.13 -15.44 3.24
N ARG A 15 -1.37 -14.16 3.59
CA ARG A 15 -0.44 -13.36 4.38
C ARG A 15 -1.01 -13.08 5.76
N MET A 16 -0.38 -13.66 6.77
CA MET A 16 -0.73 -13.41 8.17
C MET A 16 -0.06 -12.11 8.63
N SER A 17 -0.86 -11.14 9.07
CA SER A 17 -0.37 -9.89 9.67
C SER A 17 -0.29 -10.07 11.18
N VAL A 18 0.85 -9.74 11.78
CA VAL A 18 1.08 -9.81 13.24
C VAL A 18 0.43 -8.59 13.90
N THR A 19 -0.89 -8.54 13.87
CA THR A 19 -1.71 -7.80 14.83
C THR A 19 -2.73 -8.81 15.32
N GLU A 20 -2.26 -9.64 16.26
CA GLU A 20 -2.97 -10.64 17.06
C GLU A 20 -4.40 -11.00 16.62
N HIS A 21 -4.55 -11.90 15.63
CA HIS A 21 -5.81 -12.63 15.27
C HIS A 21 -6.55 -12.21 13.99
N ASN A 22 -5.99 -11.39 13.10
CA ASN A 22 -6.59 -11.16 11.77
C ASN A 22 -5.68 -11.70 10.64
N VAL A 23 -6.20 -12.59 9.79
CA VAL A 23 -5.46 -13.13 8.63
C VAL A 23 -5.95 -12.47 7.34
N ILE A 24 -5.00 -11.99 6.53
CA ILE A 24 -5.28 -11.36 5.25
C ILE A 24 -4.96 -12.36 4.14
N SER A 25 -5.99 -12.95 3.55
CA SER A 25 -5.85 -13.84 2.41
C SER A 25 -5.95 -13.03 1.12
N ALA A 26 -4.83 -12.87 0.43
CA ALA A 26 -4.75 -12.20 -0.87
C ALA A 26 -4.82 -13.23 -2.00
N LEU A 27 -5.94 -13.27 -2.71
CA LEU A 27 -6.08 -13.99 -3.95
C LEU A 27 -5.60 -13.12 -5.12
N VAL A 28 -4.45 -13.42 -5.69
CA VAL A 28 -3.95 -12.75 -6.90
C VAL A 28 -4.52 -13.45 -8.13
N VAL A 29 -5.27 -12.72 -8.95
CA VAL A 29 -5.79 -13.21 -10.23
C VAL A 29 -5.06 -12.51 -11.37
N ARG A 30 -4.29 -13.29 -12.12
CA ARG A 30 -3.53 -12.84 -13.28
C ARG A 30 -4.28 -13.21 -14.55
N PHE A 31 -4.55 -12.22 -15.39
CA PHE A 31 -5.09 -12.46 -16.73
C PHE A 31 -3.95 -12.28 -17.74
N PRO A 32 -3.32 -13.38 -18.21
CA PRO A 32 -2.40 -13.31 -19.33
C PRO A 32 -3.19 -12.99 -20.59
N VAL A 33 -3.32 -11.71 -20.90
CA VAL A 33 -4.14 -11.28 -22.03
C VAL A 33 -3.44 -11.61 -23.34
N GLY A 34 -4.01 -12.57 -24.07
CA GLY A 34 -3.70 -12.82 -25.47
C GLY A 34 -4.47 -11.84 -26.35
N GLN A 35 -3.97 -10.60 -26.48
CA GLN A 35 -4.49 -9.55 -27.40
C GLN A 35 -5.67 -8.71 -26.89
N CYS A 36 -5.56 -8.02 -25.75
CA CYS A 36 -6.37 -6.81 -25.56
C CYS A 36 -5.78 -5.71 -26.43
N LEU A 37 -6.44 -5.43 -27.57
CA LEU A 37 -6.40 -4.10 -28.17
C LEU A 37 -6.83 -3.12 -27.06
N GLY A 38 -6.11 -1.99 -26.89
CA GLY A 38 -6.08 -1.15 -25.68
C GLY A 38 -7.39 -0.56 -25.11
N ARG A 39 -8.57 -1.04 -25.52
CA ARG A 39 -9.90 -0.74 -24.98
C ARG A 39 -10.65 -1.96 -24.42
N LEU A 40 -10.14 -3.19 -24.55
CA LEU A 40 -10.82 -4.42 -24.13
C LEU A 40 -10.59 -4.85 -22.66
N ILE A 41 -10.28 -3.89 -21.77
CA ILE A 41 -10.08 -4.16 -20.33
C ILE A 41 -11.34 -4.70 -19.64
N ARG A 42 -12.51 -4.47 -20.25
CA ARG A 42 -13.78 -5.03 -19.76
C ARG A 42 -13.78 -6.55 -19.66
N GLY A 43 -13.13 -7.26 -20.57
CA GLY A 43 -13.09 -8.72 -20.55
C GLY A 43 -12.45 -9.24 -19.26
N PRO A 44 -11.17 -8.90 -18.98
CA PRO A 44 -10.50 -9.28 -17.75
C PRO A 44 -11.20 -8.79 -16.48
N LEU A 45 -11.75 -7.57 -16.46
CA LEU A 45 -12.47 -7.06 -15.28
C LEU A 45 -13.84 -7.72 -15.06
N SER A 46 -14.53 -8.15 -16.12
CA SER A 46 -15.82 -8.85 -15.97
C SER A 46 -15.67 -10.16 -15.19
N ARG A 47 -14.52 -10.83 -15.34
CA ARG A 47 -14.17 -12.04 -14.59
C ARG A 47 -13.98 -11.78 -13.11
N ALA A 48 -13.72 -10.54 -12.70
CA ALA A 48 -13.64 -10.19 -11.29
C ALA A 48 -14.99 -10.36 -10.58
N PHE A 49 -16.10 -10.05 -11.26
CA PHE A 49 -17.44 -10.26 -10.72
C PHE A 49 -17.75 -11.75 -10.53
N VAL A 50 -17.27 -12.60 -11.46
CA VAL A 50 -17.39 -14.06 -11.34
C VAL A 50 -16.58 -14.55 -10.15
N ALA A 51 -15.32 -14.12 -10.02
CA ALA A 51 -14.46 -14.50 -8.91
C ALA A 51 -15.04 -14.07 -7.56
N ARG A 52 -15.58 -12.84 -7.45
CA ARG A 52 -16.29 -12.37 -6.25
C ARG A 52 -17.46 -13.30 -5.87
N LYS A 53 -18.26 -13.71 -6.86
CA LYS A 53 -19.39 -14.62 -6.63
C LYS A 53 -18.92 -16.01 -6.14
N ILE A 54 -17.78 -16.49 -6.62
CA ILE A 54 -17.20 -17.77 -6.17
C ILE A 54 -16.73 -17.67 -4.70
N ILE A 55 -16.06 -16.57 -4.33
CA ILE A 55 -15.54 -16.36 -2.97
C ILE A 55 -16.67 -16.24 -1.95
N LEU A 56 -17.68 -15.40 -2.26
CA LEU A 56 -18.83 -15.16 -1.38
C LEU A 56 -19.88 -16.27 -1.43
N GLY A 57 -19.75 -17.23 -2.35
CA GLY A 57 -20.64 -18.38 -2.46
C GLY A 57 -20.19 -19.58 -1.62
N GLN A 58 -19.21 -19.40 -0.75
CA GLN A 58 -18.65 -20.44 0.12
C GLN A 58 -19.07 -20.18 1.56
N ASP A 59 -19.85 -21.09 2.13
CA ASP A 59 -20.39 -20.95 3.48
C ASP A 59 -19.29 -20.83 4.56
N ASP A 60 -18.16 -21.52 4.38
CA ASP A 60 -17.01 -21.46 5.30
C ASP A 60 -16.35 -20.07 5.33
N VAL A 61 -16.39 -19.34 4.21
CA VAL A 61 -15.84 -17.99 4.10
C VAL A 61 -16.75 -17.02 4.84
N ASP A 62 -18.06 -17.13 4.67
CA ASP A 62 -19.03 -16.27 5.36
C ASP A 62 -18.99 -16.44 6.89
N ALA A 63 -18.70 -17.65 7.38
CA ALA A 63 -18.54 -17.93 8.80
C ALA A 63 -17.22 -17.39 9.39
N SER A 64 -16.14 -17.41 8.61
CA SER A 64 -14.78 -17.13 9.10
C SER A 64 -14.28 -15.72 8.75
N CYS A 65 -15.05 -14.93 8.00
CA CYS A 65 -14.58 -13.65 7.52
C CYS A 65 -14.93 -12.45 8.40
N LEU A 66 -14.11 -11.41 8.28
CA LEU A 66 -14.27 -10.19 9.04
C LEU A 66 -15.52 -9.45 8.55
N GLN A 67 -16.54 -9.38 9.38
CA GLN A 67 -17.78 -8.68 9.04
C GLN A 67 -17.65 -7.19 9.27
N VAL A 68 -18.00 -6.40 8.26
CA VAL A 68 -18.10 -4.94 8.41
C VAL A 68 -19.49 -4.60 8.92
N MET A 69 -19.58 -4.22 10.20
CA MET A 69 -20.74 -3.57 10.78
C MET A 69 -20.46 -2.08 10.83
N SER A 70 -20.75 -1.35 9.75
CA SER A 70 -20.61 0.10 9.75
C SER A 70 -21.79 0.75 9.05
N GLU A 71 -22.64 1.40 9.86
CA GLU A 71 -23.68 2.31 9.37
C GLU A 71 -23.11 3.69 8.98
N GLU A 72 -21.86 4.04 9.33
CA GLU A 72 -21.40 5.44 9.32
C GLU A 72 -19.94 5.71 8.88
N LEU A 73 -19.26 4.82 8.16
CA LEU A 73 -17.98 5.24 7.54
C LEU A 73 -18.26 6.15 6.34
N ARG A 74 -18.08 7.47 6.53
CA ARG A 74 -18.08 8.51 5.49
C ARG A 74 -16.94 8.39 4.45
N PHE A 75 -16.45 7.17 4.20
CA PHE A 75 -15.72 6.82 2.99
C PHE A 75 -16.76 6.31 1.99
N GLY A 76 -17.41 7.26 1.30
CA GLY A 76 -18.72 7.09 0.65
C GLY A 76 -18.97 5.75 -0.04
N THR A 77 -20.22 5.25 0.04
CA THR A 77 -20.91 4.23 -0.79
C THR A 77 -20.19 2.96 -1.29
N PHE A 78 -18.91 2.73 -0.98
CA PHE A 78 -18.06 1.74 -1.68
C PHE A 78 -17.63 0.57 -0.81
N TYR A 79 -17.88 0.63 0.50
CA TYR A 79 -17.74 -0.53 1.38
C TYR A 79 -19.06 -1.29 1.43
N PRO A 80 -19.04 -2.63 1.45
CA PRO A 80 -20.25 -3.43 1.58
C PRO A 80 -20.99 -3.01 2.86
N GLN A 81 -22.24 -2.55 2.70
CA GLN A 81 -23.04 -2.01 3.79
C GLN A 81 -23.34 -3.07 4.87
N ARG A 82 -23.27 -4.36 4.51
CA ARG A 82 -23.26 -5.53 5.41
C ARG A 82 -22.52 -6.67 4.72
N GLY A 83 -21.76 -7.46 5.47
CA GLY A 83 -21.15 -8.71 5.00
C GLY A 83 -19.62 -8.75 5.09
N CYS A 84 -19.07 -9.74 4.42
CA CYS A 84 -17.65 -10.09 4.42
C CYS A 84 -16.76 -8.96 3.88
N LEU A 85 -15.71 -8.57 4.62
CA LEU A 85 -14.72 -7.58 4.14
C LEU A 85 -13.87 -8.21 3.02
N LEU A 86 -14.22 -7.88 1.79
CA LEU A 86 -13.52 -8.29 0.58
C LEU A 86 -13.18 -7.03 -0.23
N LEU A 87 -11.88 -6.79 -0.43
CA LEU A 87 -11.38 -5.74 -1.32
C LEU A 87 -11.14 -6.34 -2.69
N ASP A 88 -11.73 -5.75 -3.71
CA ASP A 88 -11.67 -6.27 -5.06
C ASP A 88 -12.04 -5.19 -6.09
N PRO A 89 -11.71 -5.37 -7.38
CA PRO A 89 -11.91 -4.32 -8.37
C PRO A 89 -13.40 -4.06 -8.69
N THR A 90 -14.34 -4.91 -8.28
CA THR A 90 -15.77 -4.62 -8.48
C THR A 90 -16.25 -3.45 -7.61
N ALA A 91 -15.49 -3.08 -6.57
CA ALA A 91 -15.79 -1.94 -5.70
C ALA A 91 -15.86 -0.60 -6.45
N PHE A 92 -15.17 -0.45 -7.59
CA PHE A 92 -15.27 0.77 -8.42
C PHE A 92 -16.71 1.06 -8.86
N TRP A 93 -17.52 0.02 -9.09
CA TRP A 93 -18.92 0.10 -9.52
C TRP A 93 -19.91 -0.26 -8.42
N GLY A 94 -19.47 -0.27 -7.15
CA GLY A 94 -20.31 -0.66 -6.01
C GLY A 94 -20.83 -2.10 -6.14
N HIS A 95 -19.99 -3.00 -6.65
CA HIS A 95 -20.27 -4.43 -6.81
C HIS A 95 -21.44 -4.77 -7.76
N SER A 96 -21.96 -3.79 -8.52
CA SER A 96 -23.03 -4.02 -9.50
C SER A 96 -22.46 -4.29 -10.90
N TYR A 97 -22.78 -5.47 -11.43
CA TYR A 97 -22.42 -5.84 -12.81
C TYR A 97 -23.09 -4.94 -13.85
N GLU A 98 -24.32 -4.50 -13.59
CA GLU A 98 -25.08 -3.61 -14.49
C GLU A 98 -24.41 -2.23 -14.61
N LYS A 99 -23.97 -1.66 -13.47
CA LYS A 99 -23.22 -0.39 -13.47
C LYS A 99 -21.91 -0.49 -14.23
N PHE A 100 -21.23 -1.63 -14.14
CA PHE A 100 -20.00 -1.90 -14.90
C PHE A 100 -20.26 -2.02 -16.41
N MET A 101 -21.33 -2.72 -16.80
CA MET A 101 -21.69 -2.87 -18.22
C MET A 101 -22.16 -1.55 -18.84
N GLY A 102 -22.91 -0.75 -18.08
CA GLY A 102 -23.41 0.57 -18.49
C GLY A 102 -22.37 1.69 -18.45
N ASP A 103 -21.22 1.48 -17.80
CA ASP A 103 -20.11 2.43 -17.83
C ASP A 103 -19.65 2.62 -19.27
N LYS A 104 -19.37 3.86 -19.69
CA LYS A 104 -18.86 4.17 -21.04
C LYS A 104 -17.34 4.06 -21.10
N ASP A 105 -16.65 4.45 -20.02
CA ASP A 105 -15.19 4.47 -19.95
C ASP A 105 -14.68 4.00 -18.58
N VAL A 106 -14.50 2.69 -18.51
CA VAL A 106 -13.97 1.96 -17.35
C VAL A 106 -12.63 2.52 -16.85
N LEU A 107 -11.79 3.01 -17.77
CA LEU A 107 -10.49 3.58 -17.39
C LEU A 107 -10.68 4.89 -16.64
N VAL A 108 -11.54 5.77 -17.14
CA VAL A 108 -11.85 7.02 -16.44
C VAL A 108 -12.43 6.73 -15.06
N THR A 109 -13.29 5.73 -14.91
CA THR A 109 -13.84 5.35 -13.60
C THR A 109 -12.74 4.90 -12.63
N ILE A 110 -11.76 4.09 -13.07
CA ILE A 110 -10.63 3.65 -12.26
C ILE A 110 -9.71 4.82 -11.87
N PHE A 111 -9.45 5.74 -12.82
CA PHE A 111 -8.53 6.88 -12.64
C PHE A 111 -9.19 8.16 -12.13
N SER A 112 -10.52 8.19 -11.96
CA SER A 112 -11.26 9.38 -11.52
C SER A 112 -11.04 9.73 -10.06
N ARG A 113 -10.61 8.75 -9.24
CA ARG A 113 -10.47 8.93 -7.80
C ARG A 113 -9.14 9.59 -7.47
N GLU A 114 -9.23 10.70 -6.74
CA GLU A 114 -8.07 11.37 -6.16
C GLU A 114 -7.35 10.44 -5.19
N CYS A 115 -6.03 10.43 -5.28
CA CYS A 115 -5.20 9.76 -4.31
C CYS A 115 -4.88 10.69 -3.16
N SER A 116 -4.91 10.15 -1.94
CA SER A 116 -4.26 10.81 -0.82
C SER A 116 -2.75 10.58 -0.87
N SER A 117 -1.98 11.39 -0.13
CA SER A 117 -0.53 11.21 0.04
C SER A 117 -0.15 9.89 0.73
N VAL A 118 -1.10 9.19 1.33
CA VAL A 118 -0.86 7.99 2.15
C VAL A 118 -1.36 6.72 1.46
N ALA A 119 -2.47 6.80 0.72
CA ALA A 119 -3.04 5.66 0.01
C ALA A 119 -3.87 6.11 -1.20
N CYS A 120 -3.77 5.32 -2.27
CA CYS A 120 -4.60 5.42 -3.45
C CYS A 120 -5.73 4.38 -3.38
N PRO A 121 -7.01 4.78 -3.33
CA PRO A 121 -8.14 3.85 -3.31
C PRO A 121 -8.13 2.87 -4.49
N ARG A 122 -7.60 3.30 -5.64
CA ARG A 122 -7.47 2.45 -6.82
C ARG A 122 -6.53 1.26 -6.58
N ASP A 123 -5.41 1.48 -5.90
CA ASP A 123 -4.40 0.46 -5.64
C ASP A 123 -4.92 -0.51 -4.59
N LEU A 124 -5.72 0.00 -3.64
CA LEU A 124 -6.43 -0.81 -2.64
C LEU A 124 -7.46 -1.75 -3.28
N PHE A 125 -8.30 -1.27 -4.20
CA PHE A 125 -9.29 -2.11 -4.88
C PHE A 125 -8.70 -3.08 -5.89
N LEU A 126 -7.59 -2.71 -6.55
CA LEU A 126 -6.83 -3.63 -7.38
C LEU A 126 -6.01 -4.63 -6.53
N GLY A 127 -5.83 -4.34 -5.24
CA GLY A 127 -4.97 -5.07 -4.30
C GLY A 127 -3.49 -5.08 -4.69
N MET A 128 -3.10 -4.23 -5.64
CA MET A 128 -1.72 -4.07 -6.09
C MET A 128 -1.48 -2.65 -6.64
N PRO A 129 -0.23 -2.16 -6.62
CA PRO A 129 0.12 -0.88 -7.25
C PRO A 129 -0.29 -0.85 -8.72
N ILE A 130 -0.86 0.28 -9.16
CA ILE A 130 -1.33 0.46 -10.54
C ILE A 130 -0.20 0.23 -11.56
N GLU A 131 1.05 0.53 -11.20
CA GLU A 131 2.24 0.35 -12.03
C GLU A 131 2.49 -1.13 -12.36
N LEU A 132 2.16 -2.03 -11.43
CA LEU A 132 2.32 -3.48 -11.55
C LEU A 132 1.09 -4.16 -12.17
N SER A 133 -0.09 -3.54 -12.05
CA SER A 133 -1.35 -4.10 -12.58
C SER A 133 -1.42 -4.18 -14.12
N GLY A 134 -0.56 -3.44 -14.82
CA GLY A 134 -0.63 -3.28 -16.29
C GLY A 134 -1.73 -2.35 -16.79
N VAL A 135 -2.57 -1.80 -15.89
CA VAL A 135 -3.63 -0.83 -16.20
C VAL A 135 -3.01 0.57 -16.36
N LYS A 136 -3.26 1.23 -17.49
CA LYS A 136 -2.75 2.60 -17.75
C LYS A 136 -3.88 3.54 -18.12
N ARG A 137 -3.74 4.82 -17.75
CA ARG A 137 -4.72 5.88 -18.06
C ARG A 137 -4.96 6.03 -19.56
N THR A 138 -3.91 5.88 -20.36
CA THR A 138 -3.99 5.84 -21.82
C THR A 138 -3.04 4.79 -22.37
N TYR A 139 -3.52 4.01 -23.33
CA TYR A 139 -2.72 3.03 -24.05
C TYR A 139 -2.17 3.67 -25.33
N ARG A 140 -0.92 4.14 -25.27
CA ARG A 140 -0.22 4.69 -26.44
C ARG A 140 0.30 3.63 -27.41
N SER A 141 0.34 2.36 -27.01
CA SER A 141 0.92 1.28 -27.81
C SER A 141 0.13 -0.02 -27.65
N ASN A 142 -0.15 -0.71 -28.77
CA ASN A 142 -0.83 -2.00 -28.83
C ASN A 142 0.09 -3.18 -28.44
N ARG A 143 0.93 -3.00 -27.41
CA ARG A 143 1.75 -4.09 -26.88
C ARG A 143 0.85 -5.04 -26.09
N LYS A 144 1.08 -6.35 -26.25
CA LYS A 144 0.51 -7.39 -25.38
C LYS A 144 0.95 -7.13 -23.94
N ARG A 145 0.01 -7.07 -23.01
CA ARG A 145 0.24 -6.88 -21.58
C ARG A 145 -0.73 -7.76 -20.82
N SER A 146 -0.25 -8.42 -19.76
CA SER A 146 -1.16 -9.03 -18.79
C SER A 146 -1.78 -7.94 -17.93
N ILE A 147 -3.05 -8.16 -17.56
CA ILE A 147 -3.70 -7.33 -16.54
C ILE A 147 -3.74 -8.18 -15.29
N ASP A 148 -3.10 -7.68 -14.26
CA ASP A 148 -2.99 -8.35 -12.98
C ASP A 148 -3.81 -7.55 -11.98
N TYR A 149 -4.62 -8.24 -11.19
CA TYR A 149 -5.30 -7.66 -10.05
C TYR A 149 -5.44 -8.72 -8.96
N SER A 150 -5.87 -8.31 -7.79
CA SER A 150 -6.00 -9.20 -6.65
C SER A 150 -7.21 -8.86 -5.80
N PHE A 151 -7.72 -9.89 -5.16
CA PHE A 151 -8.76 -9.85 -4.17
C PHE A 151 -8.10 -10.00 -2.82
N THR A 152 -8.43 -9.13 -1.89
CA THR A 152 -7.96 -9.23 -0.51
C THR A 152 -9.15 -9.56 0.37
N LEU A 153 -9.19 -10.80 0.84
CA LEU A 153 -10.20 -11.32 1.77
C LEU A 153 -9.64 -11.24 3.19
N PHE A 154 -10.41 -10.63 4.09
CA PHE A 154 -10.06 -10.56 5.50
C PHE A 154 -10.77 -11.66 6.27
N LEU A 155 -9.98 -12.56 6.87
CA LEU A 155 -10.46 -13.66 7.68
C LEU A 155 -10.14 -13.40 9.14
N VAL A 156 -11.11 -13.67 10.02
CA VAL A 156 -10.89 -13.71 11.48
C VAL A 156 -10.05 -14.93 11.82
N GLN A 157 -10.37 -16.07 11.23
CA GLN A 157 -9.61 -17.30 11.41
C GLN A 157 -9.27 -17.91 10.05
N TYR A 158 -7.99 -18.26 9.88
CA TYR A 158 -7.54 -18.95 8.68
C TYR A 158 -7.62 -20.45 8.87
N ASP A 159 -8.35 -21.10 7.98
CA ASP A 159 -8.35 -22.54 7.82
C ASP A 159 -7.71 -22.93 6.49
N LYS A 160 -6.89 -23.99 6.52
CA LYS A 160 -6.28 -24.57 5.31
C LYS A 160 -7.35 -25.16 4.39
N ASP A 161 -8.46 -25.64 4.95
CA ASP A 161 -9.55 -26.27 4.21
C ASP A 161 -10.29 -25.25 3.34
N ILE A 162 -10.45 -24.01 3.82
CA ILE A 162 -11.00 -22.89 3.04
C ILE A 162 -10.16 -22.64 1.78
N ARG A 163 -8.83 -22.70 1.90
CA ARG A 163 -7.92 -22.50 0.76
C ARG A 163 -8.09 -23.58 -0.29
N SER A 164 -8.09 -24.86 0.09
CA SER A 164 -8.26 -25.97 -0.84
C SER A 164 -9.63 -25.94 -1.52
N SER A 165 -10.70 -25.66 -0.76
CA SER A 165 -12.06 -25.57 -1.29
C SER A 165 -12.21 -24.43 -2.29
N LEU A 166 -11.60 -23.27 -2.01
CA LEU A 166 -11.58 -22.15 -2.95
C LEU A 166 -10.81 -22.53 -4.23
N ILE A 167 -9.62 -23.13 -4.13
CA ILE A 167 -8.84 -23.56 -5.30
C ILE A 167 -9.67 -24.51 -6.18
N ASP A 168 -10.34 -25.48 -5.57
CA ASP A 168 -11.14 -26.47 -6.30
C ASP A 168 -12.31 -25.81 -7.04
N ARG A 169 -13.04 -24.89 -6.37
CA ARG A 169 -14.12 -24.12 -7.01
C ARG A 169 -13.63 -23.19 -8.11
N PHE A 170 -12.47 -22.56 -7.95
CA PHE A 170 -11.88 -21.74 -9.01
C PHE A 170 -11.50 -22.61 -10.21
N THR A 171 -10.92 -23.78 -9.97
CA THR A 171 -10.55 -24.73 -11.02
C THR A 171 -11.78 -25.22 -11.78
N SER A 172 -12.89 -25.50 -11.08
CA SER A 172 -14.15 -25.91 -11.71
C SER A 172 -14.79 -24.81 -12.59
N HIS A 173 -14.55 -23.54 -12.29
CA HIS A 173 -15.04 -22.40 -13.07
C HIS A 173 -14.07 -21.95 -14.20
N GLY A 174 -13.08 -22.78 -14.54
CA GLY A 174 -12.16 -22.55 -15.65
C GLY A 174 -11.01 -21.59 -15.33
N PHE A 175 -10.68 -21.42 -14.05
CA PHE A 175 -9.47 -20.73 -13.64
C PHE A 175 -8.32 -21.74 -13.49
N GLU A 176 -7.15 -21.42 -14.04
CA GLU A 176 -5.94 -22.23 -13.92
C GLU A 176 -5.24 -21.88 -12.61
N ASN A 177 -5.09 -22.86 -11.71
CA ASN A 177 -4.30 -22.66 -10.52
C ASN A 177 -2.82 -22.64 -10.88
N VAL A 178 -2.08 -21.64 -10.40
CA VAL A 178 -0.62 -21.63 -10.46
C VAL A 178 -0.10 -21.62 -9.04
N PRO A 179 0.48 -22.75 -8.56
CA PRO A 179 0.94 -22.84 -7.19
C PRO A 179 2.00 -21.76 -6.91
N LEU A 180 2.05 -21.33 -5.65
CA LEU A 180 3.13 -20.51 -5.15
C LEU A 180 4.44 -21.31 -5.24
N ILE A 181 5.53 -20.62 -5.56
CA ILE A 181 6.86 -21.24 -5.49
C ILE A 181 7.10 -21.63 -4.02
N ALA A 182 7.44 -22.90 -3.78
CA ALA A 182 7.68 -23.44 -2.44
C ALA A 182 8.66 -22.53 -1.68
N GLY A 183 8.17 -21.85 -0.64
CA GLY A 183 8.92 -20.85 0.14
C GLY A 183 8.22 -19.50 0.33
N GLU A 184 7.12 -19.22 -0.39
CA GLU A 184 6.31 -17.99 -0.20
C GLU A 184 5.02 -18.18 0.60
N GLU A 185 4.59 -19.42 0.86
CA GLU A 185 3.29 -19.71 1.48
C GLU A 185 3.12 -19.15 2.91
N ASN A 186 4.24 -18.88 3.61
CA ASN A 186 4.26 -18.40 4.99
C ASN A 186 5.05 -17.08 5.16
N LYS A 187 5.24 -16.30 4.09
CA LYS A 187 5.92 -15.01 4.24
C LYS A 187 5.00 -14.02 4.95
N PHE A 188 5.21 -13.88 6.27
CA PHE A 188 4.65 -12.82 7.10
C PHE A 188 5.05 -11.47 6.50
N ALA A 189 4.07 -10.75 5.97
CA ALA A 189 4.26 -9.35 5.60
C ALA A 189 3.67 -8.52 6.74
N HIS A 190 4.54 -7.90 7.53
CA HIS A 190 4.10 -6.89 8.49
C HIS A 190 3.57 -5.69 7.70
N ILE A 191 2.24 -5.61 7.59
CA ILE A 191 1.57 -4.44 7.04
C ILE A 191 1.54 -3.42 8.17
N PHE A 192 2.61 -2.61 8.26
CA PHE A 192 2.64 -1.46 9.16
C PHE A 192 1.61 -0.44 8.66
N PHE A 193 0.44 -0.44 9.29
CA PHE A 193 -0.57 0.58 9.05
C PHE A 193 0.00 1.90 9.56
N ARG A 194 0.31 2.83 8.65
CA ARG A 194 0.81 4.17 9.00
C ARG A 194 -0.32 4.87 9.78
N PRO A 195 -0.23 5.01 11.11
CA PRO A 195 -1.28 5.66 11.87
C PRO A 195 -1.34 7.12 11.42
N ARG A 196 -2.51 7.73 11.59
CA ARG A 196 -2.72 9.15 11.32
C ARG A 196 -1.73 9.94 12.18
N THR A 197 -0.67 10.47 11.57
CA THR A 197 0.42 11.14 12.29
C THR A 197 -0.13 12.33 13.05
N SER A 198 -0.09 12.27 14.38
CA SER A 198 -0.48 13.37 15.25
C SER A 198 0.74 14.25 15.51
N LEU A 199 0.53 15.53 15.86
CA LEU A 199 1.64 16.42 16.25
C LEU A 199 2.46 15.85 17.42
N VAL A 200 1.86 14.97 18.22
CA VAL A 200 2.49 14.26 19.35
C VAL A 200 3.64 13.37 18.89
N ASP A 201 3.59 12.80 17.69
CA ASP A 201 4.63 11.90 17.17
C ASP A 201 5.95 12.64 16.87
N TYR A 202 5.88 13.97 16.68
CA TYR A 202 7.05 14.84 16.46
C TYR A 202 7.68 15.37 17.75
N LEU A 203 7.04 15.17 18.92
CA LEU A 203 7.59 15.59 20.21
C LEU A 203 8.97 15.00 20.55
N PRO A 204 9.25 13.69 20.38
CA PRO A 204 10.57 13.14 20.67
C PRO A 204 11.64 13.76 19.77
N LEU A 205 11.33 14.00 18.49
CA LEU A 205 12.22 14.69 17.57
C LEU A 205 12.48 16.14 18.01
N LEU A 206 11.44 16.90 18.37
CA LEU A 206 11.60 18.27 18.86
C LEU A 206 12.45 18.30 20.15
N SER A 207 12.25 17.32 21.04
CA SER A 207 13.00 17.21 22.29
C SER A 207 14.50 16.95 22.06
N SER A 208 14.86 16.13 21.08
CA SER A 208 16.26 15.82 20.77
C SER A 208 16.99 17.03 20.19
N TYR A 209 16.33 17.83 19.32
CA TYR A 209 16.88 19.10 18.83
C TYR A 209 17.04 20.15 19.92
N ALA A 210 16.11 20.20 20.89
CA ALA A 210 16.24 21.08 22.04
C ALA A 210 17.46 20.70 22.89
N VAL A 211 17.62 19.41 23.23
CA VAL A 211 18.79 18.90 23.97
C VAL A 211 20.10 19.19 23.21
N PHE A 212 20.11 19.01 21.89
CA PHE A 212 21.25 19.36 21.04
C PHE A 212 21.61 20.84 21.09
N THR A 213 20.62 21.73 21.02
CA THR A 213 20.82 23.18 21.12
C THR A 213 21.39 23.56 22.49
N PHE A 214 20.89 22.95 23.57
CA PHE A 214 21.45 23.12 24.91
C PHE A 214 22.89 22.61 25.01
N TYR A 215 23.20 21.45 24.42
CA TYR A 215 24.55 20.89 24.40
C TYR A 215 25.55 21.79 23.67
N LEU A 216 25.19 22.29 22.48
CA LEU A 216 26.03 23.24 21.73
C LEU A 216 26.22 24.55 22.51
N TYR A 217 25.17 25.03 23.18
CA TYR A 217 25.28 26.21 24.04
C TYR A 217 26.28 26.01 25.17
N PHE A 218 26.20 24.90 25.92
CA PHE A 218 27.17 24.60 26.98
C PHE A 218 28.59 24.41 26.44
N SER A 219 28.74 23.77 25.27
CA SER A 219 30.03 23.58 24.61
C SER A 219 30.65 24.93 24.20
N ALA A 220 29.84 25.84 23.64
CA ALA A 220 30.27 27.18 23.26
C ALA A 220 30.60 28.08 24.47
N ARG A 221 29.97 27.85 25.64
CA ARG A 221 30.32 28.58 26.88
C ARG A 221 31.73 28.30 27.38
N LYS A 222 32.33 27.17 26.98
CA LYS A 222 33.70 26.80 27.37
C LYS A 222 34.77 27.63 26.66
N PHE A 223 34.43 28.31 25.56
CA PHE A 223 35.37 29.13 24.80
C PHE A 223 35.19 30.62 25.12
N GLU A 224 36.22 31.27 25.66
CA GLU A 224 36.19 32.67 26.09
C GLU A 224 36.24 33.71 24.93
N MET A 225 36.36 33.28 23.67
CA MET A 225 36.72 34.14 22.53
C MET A 225 35.58 34.65 21.63
N VAL A 226 34.30 34.63 22.03
CA VAL A 226 33.21 35.10 21.14
C VAL A 226 32.16 35.96 21.85
N ALA A 227 31.90 37.15 21.28
CA ALA A 227 31.01 38.18 21.84
C ALA A 227 29.52 37.79 21.88
N SER A 228 29.04 36.91 20.97
CA SER A 228 27.65 36.44 20.93
C SER A 228 27.56 34.91 20.97
N ARG A 229 27.47 34.39 22.19
CA ARG A 229 27.44 32.95 22.49
C ARG A 229 26.14 32.27 22.06
N TRP A 230 25.02 33.02 22.11
CA TRP A 230 23.71 32.55 21.68
C TRP A 230 23.59 32.47 20.15
N GLY A 231 24.19 33.44 19.44
CA GLY A 231 24.15 33.48 17.98
C GLY A 231 24.90 32.31 17.33
N LEU A 232 26.06 31.94 17.88
CA LEU A 232 26.86 30.84 17.36
C LEU A 232 26.15 29.48 17.53
N ALA A 233 25.55 29.23 18.70
CA ALA A 233 24.78 28.01 18.95
C ALA A 233 23.52 27.91 18.07
N LEU A 234 22.77 29.01 17.92
CA LEU A 234 21.59 29.06 17.05
C LEU A 234 21.94 28.88 15.57
N ALA A 235 23.02 29.51 15.09
CA ALA A 235 23.46 29.37 13.72
C ALA A 235 23.88 27.93 13.39
N ALA A 236 24.61 27.28 14.31
CA ALA A 236 24.99 25.88 14.20
C ALA A 236 23.77 24.94 14.18
N ALA A 237 22.81 25.13 15.09
CA ALA A 237 21.58 24.36 15.13
C ALA A 237 20.72 24.55 13.86
N PHE A 238 20.58 25.79 13.40
CA PHE A 238 19.86 26.12 12.17
C PHE A 238 20.53 25.49 10.93
N THR A 239 21.86 25.49 10.87
CA THR A 239 22.61 24.88 9.76
C THR A 239 22.34 23.38 9.68
N VAL A 240 22.39 22.64 10.80
CA VAL A 240 22.09 21.20 10.84
C VAL A 240 20.62 20.91 10.51
N GLY A 241 19.69 21.75 10.97
CA GLY A 241 18.28 21.63 10.62
C GLY A 241 18.02 21.86 9.12
N ALA A 242 18.66 22.88 8.54
CA ALA A 242 18.51 23.22 7.13
C ALA A 242 19.10 22.14 6.21
N THR A 243 20.26 21.57 6.55
CA THR A 243 20.84 20.46 5.76
C THR A 243 19.96 19.22 5.80
N LEU A 244 19.34 18.92 6.95
CA LEU A 244 18.39 17.80 7.08
C LEU A 244 17.11 18.01 6.26
N LEU A 245 16.54 19.22 6.29
CA LEU A 245 15.40 19.59 5.44
C LEU A 245 15.75 19.49 3.95
N MET A 246 16.95 19.94 3.57
CA MET A 246 17.43 19.84 2.19
C MET A 246 17.59 18.39 1.75
N THR A 247 18.24 17.54 2.55
CA THR A 247 18.42 16.12 2.22
C THR A 247 17.10 15.37 2.14
N THR A 248 16.19 15.57 3.09
CA THR A 248 14.87 14.95 3.08
C THR A 248 14.02 15.42 1.89
N GLY A 249 14.09 16.70 1.52
CA GLY A 249 13.44 17.25 0.34
C GLY A 249 13.94 16.62 -0.97
N VAL A 250 15.25 16.44 -1.12
CA VAL A 250 15.85 15.76 -2.28
C VAL A 250 15.45 14.29 -2.34
N CYS A 251 15.46 13.57 -1.21
CA CYS A 251 15.01 12.18 -1.14
C CYS A 251 13.53 12.02 -1.53
N ALA A 252 12.67 12.96 -1.10
CA ALA A 252 11.26 12.97 -1.47
C ALA A 252 11.04 13.24 -2.97
N HIS A 253 11.82 14.15 -3.56
CA HIS A 253 11.73 14.46 -4.99
C HIS A 253 12.17 13.29 -5.89
N LEU A 254 13.07 12.44 -5.41
CA LEU A 254 13.55 11.26 -6.13
C LEU A 254 12.67 10.02 -5.93
N GLU A 255 11.52 10.15 -5.25
CA GLU A 255 10.61 9.04 -4.90
C GLU A 255 11.31 7.89 -4.16
N LEU A 256 12.46 8.16 -3.54
CA LEU A 256 13.14 7.24 -2.65
C LEU A 256 12.32 7.18 -1.37
N SER A 257 11.33 6.30 -1.30
CA SER A 257 10.54 6.08 -0.09
C SER A 257 11.49 5.57 1.00
N PRO A 258 11.89 6.41 1.98
CA PRO A 258 12.75 5.92 3.06
C PRO A 258 11.95 4.84 3.79
N THR A 259 12.61 3.72 4.07
CA THR A 259 12.01 2.69 4.93
C THR A 259 11.63 3.34 6.26
N LEU A 260 10.50 2.95 6.85
CA LEU A 260 9.93 3.60 8.05
C LEU A 260 10.96 3.77 9.17
N TRP A 261 11.80 2.74 9.35
CA TRP A 261 12.93 2.71 10.29
C TRP A 261 14.03 3.72 9.94
N GLY A 262 14.36 3.86 8.65
CA GLY A 262 15.32 4.84 8.18
C GLY A 262 14.81 6.26 8.37
N ALA A 263 13.52 6.52 8.13
CA ALA A 263 12.95 7.86 8.30
C ALA A 263 12.98 8.36 9.75
N GLU A 264 12.79 7.46 10.73
CA GLU A 264 12.84 7.80 12.15
C GLU A 264 14.28 7.93 12.67
N ILE A 265 15.20 7.06 12.24
CA ILE A 265 16.57 7.01 12.76
C ILE A 265 17.50 8.04 12.08
N PHE A 266 17.28 8.33 10.80
CA PHE A 266 18.10 9.24 9.99
C PHE A 266 18.34 10.62 10.62
N PRO A 267 17.34 11.34 11.15
CA PRO A 267 17.56 12.66 11.75
C PRO A 267 18.49 12.60 12.98
N TYR A 268 18.47 11.52 13.76
CA TYR A 268 19.35 11.36 14.92
C TYR A 268 20.81 11.09 14.51
N ILE A 269 21.02 10.25 13.49
CA ILE A 269 22.37 9.97 12.98
C ILE A 269 22.98 11.23 12.37
N ALA A 270 22.23 11.95 11.56
CA ALA A 270 22.68 13.21 10.97
C ALA A 270 23.02 14.27 12.03
N LEU A 271 22.29 14.29 13.14
CA LEU A 271 22.57 15.18 14.27
C LEU A 271 23.89 14.82 14.97
N ILE A 272 24.19 13.53 15.18
CA ILE A 272 25.47 13.08 15.76
C ILE A 272 26.65 13.41 14.83
N LEU A 273 26.51 13.17 13.53
CA LEU A 273 27.56 13.51 12.55
C LEU A 273 27.78 15.02 12.43
N GLY A 274 26.69 15.79 12.45
CA GLY A 274 26.75 17.26 12.46
C GLY A 274 27.48 17.79 13.70
N LEU A 275 27.23 17.18 14.85
CA LEU A 275 27.87 17.51 16.12
C LEU A 275 29.39 17.27 16.08
N GLU A 276 29.83 16.11 15.58
CA GLU A 276 31.26 15.79 15.46
C GLU A 276 32.00 16.80 14.58
N ASN A 277 31.42 17.15 13.43
CA ASN A 277 32.01 18.11 12.50
C ASN A 277 32.14 19.51 13.11
N ILE A 278 31.12 19.98 13.82
CA ILE A 278 31.13 21.31 14.47
C ILE A 278 32.14 21.33 15.64
N LEU A 279 32.20 20.26 16.44
CA LEU A 279 33.19 20.13 17.52
C LEU A 279 34.62 20.08 17.00
N CYS A 280 34.87 19.42 15.87
CA CYS A 280 36.19 19.36 15.24
C CYS A 280 36.65 20.75 14.75
N ILE A 281 35.74 21.54 14.16
CA ILE A 281 36.03 22.91 13.69
C ILE A 281 36.21 23.90 14.86
N THR A 282 35.54 23.67 15.99
CA THR A 282 35.56 24.58 17.16
C THR A 282 36.62 24.23 18.20
N ARG A 283 37.29 23.07 18.09
CA ARG A 283 38.45 22.70 18.91
C ARG A 283 39.74 23.32 18.38
#